data_AF-A0A8I0D6V2-F1
#
_entry.id   AF-A0A8I0D6V2-F1
#
_cell.length_a   1.000
_cell.length_b   1.000
_cell.length_c   1.000
_cell.angle_alpha   90.00
_cell.angle_beta   90.00
_cell.angle_gamma   90.00
#
_symmetry.space_group_name_H-M   'P 1'
#
loop_
_entity.id
_entity.type
_entity.pdbx_description
1 polymer ?
#
loop_
_entity_poly.entity_id
_entity_poly.type
_entity_poly.pdbx_seq_one_letter_code
_entity_poly.pdbx_strand_id
1 'polypeptide(L)' 'MTHQSNLSYRFEPLASQDPFEVVSFTLDEALSTPFTLVLELVSYEDNVDFAHLLDKPALFTILRGQRPMRYVHGL' A
#
# COMPACT_ATOMS: atom_id res chain seq x y z
N MET A 1 -14.96 -17.92 17.96
CA MET A 1 -13.51 -17.59 17.88
C MET A 1 -13.27 -17.01 16.50
N THR A 2 -12.92 -15.72 16.39
CA THR A 2 -12.64 -15.08 15.10
C THR A 2 -11.33 -15.62 14.57
N HIS A 3 -11.37 -16.35 13.45
CA HIS A 3 -10.17 -16.81 12.76
C HIS A 3 -9.47 -15.58 12.21
N GLN A 4 -8.32 -15.21 12.79
CA GLN A 4 -7.51 -14.13 12.24
C GLN A 4 -7.13 -14.55 10.81
N SER A 5 -7.47 -13.72 9.83
CA SER A 5 -7.06 -13.95 8.46
C SER A 5 -5.53 -13.78 8.42
N ASN A 6 -4.81 -14.73 7.81
CA ASN A 6 -3.35 -14.63 7.63
C ASN A 6 -3.04 -13.63 6.50
N LEU A 7 -3.59 -12.42 6.60
CA LEU A 7 -3.41 -11.34 5.64
C LEU A 7 -2.35 -10.38 6.15
N SER A 8 -1.53 -9.89 5.22
CA SER A 8 -0.63 -8.76 5.44
C SER A 8 -0.71 -7.81 4.26
N TYR A 9 -0.24 -6.59 4.47
CA TYR A 9 -0.35 -5.50 3.52
C TYR A 9 1.01 -4.85 3.37
N ARG A 10 1.41 -4.56 2.14
CA ARG A 10 2.70 -3.95 1.85
C ARG A 10 2.52 -2.77 0.91
N PHE A 11 3.22 -1.69 1.21
CA PHE A 11 3.30 -0.51 0.38
C PHE A 11 4.74 -0.33 -0.11
N GLU A 12 4.90 -0.15 -1.42
CA GLU A 12 6.20 -0.01 -2.07
C GLU A 12 6.18 1.24 -2.96
N PRO A 13 6.79 2.37 -2.55
CA PRO A 13 7.02 3.49 -3.46
C PRO A 13 8.04 3.05 -4.52
N LEU A 14 7.77 3.25 -5.82
CA LEU A 14 8.66 2.73 -6.86
C LEU A 14 9.86 3.65 -7.15
N ALA A 15 9.86 4.86 -6.60
CA ALA A 15 10.94 5.84 -6.76
C ALA A 15 11.90 5.90 -5.55
N SER A 16 11.60 5.21 -4.44
CA SER A 16 12.51 5.07 -3.30
C SER A 16 12.45 3.68 -2.70
N GLN A 17 13.29 3.43 -1.68
CA GLN A 17 13.25 2.20 -0.88
C GLN A 17 12.85 2.51 0.57
N ASP A 18 12.24 3.68 0.79
CA ASP A 18 11.89 4.11 2.14
C ASP A 18 10.84 3.17 2.73
N PRO A 19 11.06 2.65 3.95
CA PRO A 19 10.17 1.67 4.53
C PRO A 19 8.91 2.32 5.10
N PHE A 20 7.75 1.77 4.74
CA PHE A 20 6.46 2.13 5.33
C PHE A 20 5.68 0.88 5.74
N GLU A 21 5.03 0.97 6.89
CA GLU A 21 4.03 0.01 7.34
C GLU A 21 2.62 0.54 7.07
N VAL A 22 1.73 -0.35 6.64
CA VAL A 22 0.32 0.00 6.36
C VAL A 22 -0.49 -0.15 7.63
N VAL A 23 -1.06 0.95 8.12
CA VAL A 23 -1.94 0.95 9.29
C VAL A 23 -3.37 0.63 8.88
N SER A 24 -3.87 1.31 7.85
CA SER A 24 -5.21 1.11 7.32
C SER A 24 -5.29 1.49 5.84
N PHE A 25 -6.34 1.02 5.16
CA PHE A 25 -6.59 1.41 3.78
C PHE A 25 -8.08 1.33 3.43
N THR A 26 -8.49 2.14 2.46
CA THR A 26 -9.77 2.02 1.76
C THR A 26 -9.51 2.02 0.26
N LEU A 27 -10.13 1.09 -0.46
CA LEU A 27 -10.03 0.97 -1.92
C LEU A 27 -11.42 1.06 -2.53
N ASP A 28 -11.67 2.14 -3.27
CA ASP A 28 -12.91 2.38 -4.00
C ASP A 28 -12.67 2.19 -5.51
N GLU A 29 -13.43 1.28 -6.11
CA GLU A 29 -13.29 0.85 -7.51
C GLU A 29 -14.66 0.63 -8.15
N ALA A 30 -14.82 1.06 -9.39
CA ALA A 30 -15.99 0.74 -10.22
C ALA A 30 -15.60 0.48 -11.67
N LEU A 31 -16.51 -0.10 -12.45
CA LEU A 31 -16.27 -0.38 -13.86
C LEU A 31 -16.13 0.93 -14.64
N SER A 32 -15.09 1.02 -15.47
CA SER A 32 -14.82 2.18 -16.34
C SER A 32 -14.66 3.52 -15.60
N THR A 33 -14.31 3.48 -14.31
CA THR A 33 -13.89 4.66 -13.54
C THR A 33 -12.44 4.48 -13.07
N PRO A 34 -11.70 5.58 -12.84
CA PRO A 34 -10.50 5.51 -12.02
C PRO A 34 -10.83 4.90 -10.65
N PHE A 35 -9.85 4.22 -10.06
CA PHE A 35 -9.94 3.79 -8.67
C PHE A 35 -9.40 4.87 -7.73
N THR A 36 -9.69 4.76 -6.45
CA THR A 36 -9.05 5.56 -5.41
C THR A 36 -8.60 4.64 -4.28
N LEU A 37 -7.31 4.67 -3.98
CA LEU A 37 -6.71 3.97 -2.85
C LEU A 37 -6.26 5.02 -1.83
N VAL A 38 -6.89 5.02 -0.66
CA VAL A 38 -6.50 5.86 0.48
C VAL A 38 -5.73 4.98 1.46
N LEU A 39 -4.52 5.39 1.82
CA LEU A 39 -3.62 4.68 2.72
C LEU A 39 -3.30 5.53 3.95
N GLU A 40 -3.34 4.91 5.12
CA GLU A 40 -2.68 5.42 6.31
C GLU A 40 -1.38 4.64 6.50
N LEU A 41 -0.26 5.35 6.44
CA LEU A 41 1.09 4.77 6.51
C LEU A 41 1.81 5.30 7.74
N VAL A 42 2.71 4.48 8.28
CA VAL A 42 3.69 4.90 9.28
C VAL A 42 5.08 4.51 8.82
N SER A 43 6.08 5.35 9.10
CA SER A 43 7.49 5.04 8.89
C SER A 43 8.24 5.09 10.22
N TYR A 44 9.30 4.30 10.33
CA TYR A 44 10.24 4.37 11.45
C TYR A 44 11.38 5.36 11.19
N GLU A 45 11.49 5.89 9.97
CA GLU A 45 12.50 6.88 9.60
C GLU A 45 12.00 8.30 9.91
N ASP A 46 12.81 9.09 10.61
CA ASP A 46 12.45 10.45 11.03
C ASP A 46 12.52 11.48 9.87
N ASN A 47 13.16 11.12 8.74
CA ASN A 47 13.53 12.02 7.65
C ASN A 47 13.12 11.51 6.26
N VAL A 48 11.98 10.84 6.16
CA VAL A 48 11.40 10.40 4.88
C VAL A 48 11.31 11.57 3.89
N ASP A 49 11.92 11.42 2.71
CA ASP A 49 11.82 12.40 1.63
C ASP A 49 10.55 12.17 0.80
N PHE A 50 9.51 12.92 1.12
CA PHE A 50 8.23 12.87 0.43
C PHE A 50 8.30 13.24 -1.06
N ALA A 51 9.39 13.85 -1.55
CA ALA A 51 9.54 14.11 -2.99
C ALA A 51 9.68 12.80 -3.79
N HIS A 52 10.08 11.70 -3.16
CA HIS A 52 10.10 10.37 -3.77
C HIS A 52 8.77 9.61 -3.64
N LEU A 53 7.79 10.17 -2.91
CA LEU A 53 6.47 9.59 -2.73
C LEU A 53 5.40 10.34 -3.54
N LEU A 54 5.39 11.68 -3.46
CA LEU A 54 4.39 12.53 -4.09
C LEU A 54 4.48 12.45 -5.62
N ASP A 55 3.34 12.21 -6.26
CA ASP A 55 3.20 12.09 -7.71
C ASP A 55 4.16 11.05 -8.32
N LYS A 56 4.55 10.03 -7.54
CA LYS A 56 5.36 8.89 -7.99
C LYS A 56 4.52 7.62 -7.95
N PRO A 57 4.71 6.72 -8.92
CA PRO A 57 3.97 5.47 -8.92
C PRO A 57 4.33 4.62 -7.69
N ALA A 58 3.33 3.94 -7.16
CA ALA A 58 3.47 3.06 -6.01
C ALA A 58 2.69 1.76 -6.20
N LEU A 59 3.14 0.73 -5.50
CA LEU A 59 2.53 -0.60 -5.48
C LEU A 59 2.01 -0.92 -4.08
N PHE A 60 0.72 -1.18 -3.99
CA PHE A 60 0.10 -1.76 -2.80
C PHE A 60 -0.19 -3.25 -3.05
N THR A 61 0.28 -4.10 -2.15
CA THR A 61 0.11 -5.56 -2.26
C THR A 61 -0.65 -6.10 -1.06
N ILE A 62 -1.72 -6.85 -1.33
CA ILE A 62 -2.40 -7.67 -0.32
C ILE A 62 -1.82 -9.08 -0.40
N LEU A 63 -1.25 -9.57 0.70
CA LEU A 63 -0.66 -10.89 0.79
C LEU A 63 -1.49 -11.81 1.69
N ARG A 64 -1.41 -13.11 1.42
CA ARG A 64 -1.82 -14.15 2.37
C ARG A 64 -0.60 -15.00 2.73
N GLY A 65 -0.09 -14.86 3.95
CA GLY A 65 1.24 -15.32 4.30
C GLY A 65 2.29 -14.65 3.40
N GLN A 66 3.06 -15.43 2.64
CA GLN A 66 4.05 -14.92 1.69
C GLN A 66 3.54 -14.82 0.24
N ARG A 67 2.29 -15.22 -0.01
CA ARG A 67 1.73 -15.24 -1.37
C ARG A 67 1.01 -13.93 -1.68
N PRO A 68 1.39 -13.21 -2.75
CA PRO A 68 0.63 -12.05 -3.20
C PRO A 68 -0.72 -12.50 -3.74
N MET A 69 -1.79 -11.92 -3.19
CA MET A 69 -3.18 -12.20 -3.58
C MET A 69 -3.71 -11.14 -4.54
N ARG A 70 -3.30 -9.89 -4.36
CA ARG A 70 -3.73 -8.76 -5.18
C ARG A 70 -2.66 -7.69 -5.21
N TYR A 71 -2.51 -7.09 -6.38
CA TYR A 71 -1.70 -5.90 -6.63
C TYR A 71 -2.62 -4.74 -6.98
N VAL A 72 -2.37 -3.58 -6.40
CA VAL A 72 -2.99 -2.31 -6.76
C VAL A 72 -1.84 -1.35 -7.09
N HIS A 73 -1.70 -1.05 -8.38
CA HIS A 73 -0.64 -0.19 -8.90
C HIS A 73 -1.25 1.11 -9.40
N GLY A 74 -0.74 2.24 -8.92
CA GLY A 74 -1.30 3.55 -9.21
C GLY A 74 -0.25 4.65 -9.21
N LEU A 75 -0.75 5.88 -9.38
CA LEU A 75 -0.03 7.13 -9.15
C LEU A 75 -0.58 7.78 -7.88
#